data_AF-A0A916ACB3-F1
#
_entry.id   AF-A0A916ACB3-F1
#
_cell.length_a   1.000
_cell.length_b   1.000
_cell.length_c   1.000
_cell.angle_alpha   90.00
_cell.angle_beta   90.00
_cell.angle_gamma   90.00
#
_symmetry.space_group_name_H-M   'P 1'
#
loop_
_entity.id
_entity.type
_entity.pdbx_description
1 polymer ?
#
loop_
_entity_poly.entity_id
_entity_poly.type
_entity_poly.pdbx_seq_one_letter_code
_entity_poly.pdbx_strand_id
1 'polypeptide(L)'
;MPTVKKPMTTSKPFSAAEIAAARKAASTEPPLNSQKVDWSQGTVTSGGGVASTLAGLRRTRGPNKRPAKEQVAIRLDPDVVGALRASGPGWQTRVNSALKEWLASQPVKRKARPPGAV
;
A
#
# COMPACT_ATOMS: atom_id res chain seq x y z
N MET A 1 17.52 -31.52 36.30
CA MET A 1 17.73 -30.16 35.76
C MET A 1 19.04 -29.61 36.30
N PRO A 2 20.00 -29.24 35.44
CA PRO A 2 21.08 -28.33 35.83
C PRO A 2 20.96 -26.99 35.08
N THR A 3 20.85 -25.88 35.81
CA THR A 3 20.86 -24.51 35.28
C THR A 3 22.30 -24.03 35.08
N VAL A 4 22.71 -23.89 33.82
CA VAL A 4 23.99 -23.28 33.44
C VAL A 4 23.90 -21.76 33.65
N LYS A 5 24.70 -21.21 34.58
CA LYS A 5 24.85 -19.75 34.75
C LYS A 5 25.61 -19.18 33.55
N LYS A 6 25.02 -18.20 32.83
CA LYS A 6 25.69 -17.44 31.76
C LYS A 6 26.93 -16.72 32.32
N PRO A 7 28.09 -16.73 31.63
CA PRO A 7 29.22 -15.91 32.03
C PRO A 7 28.86 -14.43 31.86
N MET A 8 29.14 -13.61 32.88
CA MET A 8 28.93 -12.16 32.80
C MET A 8 29.92 -11.57 31.80
N THR A 9 29.41 -10.84 30.80
CA THR A 9 30.20 -10.06 29.85
C THR A 9 31.05 -9.05 30.60
N THR A 10 32.36 -9.31 30.70
CA THR A 10 33.34 -8.32 31.20
C THR A 10 33.84 -7.50 30.02
N SER A 11 33.05 -6.55 29.56
CA SER A 11 33.58 -5.45 28.76
C SER A 11 33.82 -4.27 29.69
N LYS A 12 35.06 -3.76 29.71
CA LYS A 12 35.42 -2.55 30.44
C LYS A 12 34.63 -1.37 29.83
N PRO A 13 33.83 -0.62 30.60
CA PRO A 13 33.22 0.59 30.08
C PRO A 13 34.32 1.61 29.76
N PHE A 14 34.13 2.40 28.70
CA PHE A 14 35.05 3.49 28.36
C PHE A 14 35.23 4.41 29.56
N SER A 15 36.48 4.75 29.85
CA SER A 15 36.81 5.67 30.93
C SER A 15 36.28 7.08 30.62
N ALA A 16 35.99 7.87 31.66
CA ALA A 16 35.58 9.26 31.50
C ALA A 16 36.61 10.09 30.70
N ALA A 17 37.89 9.71 30.78
CA ALA A 17 38.96 10.33 30.00
C ALA A 17 38.87 10.02 28.50
N GLU A 18 38.56 8.77 28.12
CA GLU A 18 38.33 8.40 26.72
C GLU A 18 37.08 9.08 26.14
N ILE A 19 36.02 9.20 26.93
CA ILE A 19 34.80 9.92 26.53
C ILE A 19 35.10 11.42 26.34
N ALA A 20 35.90 12.01 27.23
CA ALA A 20 36.31 13.42 27.11
C ALA A 20 37.24 13.65 25.89
N ALA A 21 38.17 12.73 25.64
CA ALA A 21 39.05 12.77 24.47
C ALA A 21 38.26 12.63 23.15
N ALA A 22 37.28 11.73 23.09
CA ALA A 22 36.42 11.55 21.93
C ALA A 22 35.55 12.78 21.64
N ARG A 23 34.99 13.44 22.67
CA ARG A 23 34.23 14.69 22.50
C ARG A 23 35.10 15.85 22.03
N LYS A 24 36.35 15.92 22.52
CA LYS A 24 37.33 16.92 22.09
C LYS A 24 37.73 16.71 20.62
N ALA A 25 37.86 15.47 20.18
CA ALA A 25 38.13 15.13 18.77
C ALA A 25 36.92 15.39 17.84
N ALA A 26 35.69 15.25 18.34
CA ALA A 26 34.47 15.47 17.56
C ALA A 26 34.13 16.95 17.26
N SER A 27 34.85 17.92 17.84
CA SER A 27 34.56 19.36 17.68
C SER A 27 35.35 20.07 16.57
N THR A 28 36.05 19.35 15.69
CA THR A 28 36.85 19.98 14.61
C THR A 28 36.43 19.54 13.20
N GLU A 29 35.18 19.12 13.02
CA GLU A 29 34.58 19.14 11.69
C GLU A 29 33.31 20.01 11.71
N PRO A 30 33.26 21.10 10.92
CA PRO A 30 32.00 21.79 10.66
C PRO A 30 30.99 20.76 10.15
N PRO A 31 29.73 20.77 10.61
CA PRO A 31 28.75 19.85 10.06
C PRO A 31 28.65 20.11 8.55
N LEU A 32 28.59 19.04 7.75
CA LEU A 32 28.52 19.07 6.28
C LEU A 32 27.36 19.93 5.70
N ASN A 33 26.53 20.53 6.56
CA ASN A 33 25.42 21.39 6.21
C ASN A 33 25.30 22.59 7.18
N SER A 34 26.33 23.43 7.27
CA SER A 34 26.20 24.82 7.76
C SER A 34 25.92 25.80 6.61
N GLN A 35 25.26 25.34 5.55
CA GLN A 35 24.86 26.23 4.48
C GLN A 35 23.72 27.11 5.01
N LYS A 36 24.02 28.40 5.22
CA LYS A 36 23.03 29.41 5.58
C LYS A 36 22.10 29.56 4.37
N VAL A 37 20.97 28.83 4.39
CA VAL A 37 19.97 28.87 3.32
C VAL A 37 19.36 30.27 3.29
N ASP A 38 19.56 30.98 2.18
CA ASP A 38 18.95 32.29 1.95
C ASP A 38 17.49 32.12 1.51
N TRP A 39 16.58 32.65 2.33
CA TRP A 39 15.13 32.61 2.11
C TRP A 39 14.60 33.89 1.44
N SER A 40 15.48 34.78 0.96
CA SER A 40 15.11 36.07 0.37
C SER A 40 14.19 35.99 -0.86
N GLN A 41 14.17 34.85 -1.57
CA GLN A 41 13.29 34.59 -2.72
C GLN A 41 12.17 33.59 -2.41
N GLY A 42 11.90 33.32 -1.13
CA GLY A 42 10.86 32.39 -0.71
C GLY A 42 9.46 32.99 -0.80
N THR A 43 8.64 32.51 -1.74
CA THR A 43 7.20 32.84 -1.77
C THR A 43 6.45 31.96 -0.78
N VAL A 44 5.85 32.58 0.25
CA VAL A 44 4.91 31.90 1.17
C VAL A 44 3.59 31.70 0.45
N THR A 45 3.27 30.47 0.06
CA THR A 45 1.94 30.14 -0.44
C THR A 45 0.96 30.08 0.73
N SER A 46 -0.23 30.66 0.56
CA SER A 46 -1.29 30.74 1.57
C SER A 46 -1.98 29.39 1.88
N GLY A 47 -1.31 28.26 1.65
CA GLY A 47 -1.89 26.92 1.70
C GLY A 47 -1.07 25.91 2.52
N GLY A 48 -1.13 26.01 3.86
CA GLY A 48 -0.95 24.87 4.78
C GLY A 48 0.43 24.20 4.88
N GLY A 49 1.49 24.80 4.34
CA GLY A 49 2.87 24.31 4.47
C GLY A 49 3.19 23.05 3.65
N VAL A 50 4.42 22.52 3.82
CA VAL A 50 4.95 21.36 3.08
C VAL A 50 4.01 20.16 3.13
N ALA A 51 3.31 19.96 4.26
CA ALA A 51 2.35 18.87 4.43
C ALA A 51 1.15 18.98 3.48
N SER A 52 0.55 20.17 3.33
CA SER A 52 -0.57 20.40 2.39
C SER A 52 -0.14 20.32 0.93
N THR A 53 1.04 20.85 0.59
CA THR A 53 1.59 20.73 -0.77
C THR A 53 1.88 19.26 -1.11
N LEU A 54 2.47 18.50 -0.18
CA LEU A 54 2.73 17.08 -0.37
C LEU A 54 1.42 16.27 -0.44
N ALA A 55 0.38 16.65 0.31
CA ALA A 55 -0.94 16.05 0.22
C ALA A 55 -1.65 16.34 -1.11
N GLY A 56 -1.49 17.54 -1.67
CA GLY A 56 -2.01 17.89 -3.00
C GLY A 56 -1.25 17.22 -4.16
N LEU A 57 0.07 17.02 -4.00
CA LEU A 57 0.89 16.26 -4.95
C LEU A 57 0.63 14.76 -4.92
N ARG A 58 0.22 14.22 -3.76
CA ARG A 58 -0.37 12.88 -3.66
C ARG A 58 -1.69 12.92 -4.42
N ARG A 59 -1.65 12.68 -5.73
CA ARG A 59 -2.83 12.36 -6.55
C ARG A 59 -3.43 11.04 -6.05
N THR A 60 -4.09 11.09 -4.91
CA THR A 60 -4.93 9.99 -4.45
C THR A 60 -6.09 9.91 -5.42
N ARG A 61 -6.14 8.82 -6.19
CA ARG A 61 -7.32 8.47 -6.98
C ARG A 61 -8.52 8.57 -6.04
N GLY A 62 -9.50 9.39 -6.40
CA GLY A 62 -10.67 9.63 -5.56
C GLY A 62 -11.38 8.32 -5.19
N PRO A 63 -12.27 8.34 -4.17
CA PRO A 63 -13.01 7.16 -3.75
C PRO A 63 -13.63 6.49 -4.97
N ASN A 64 -13.37 5.19 -5.14
CA ASN A 64 -13.87 4.44 -6.29
C ASN A 64 -15.40 4.39 -6.22
N LYS A 65 -16.09 5.35 -6.85
CA LYS A 65 -17.54 5.60 -6.72
C LYS A 65 -18.42 4.47 -7.27
N ARG A 66 -17.84 3.37 -7.76
CA ARG A 66 -18.58 2.20 -8.25
C ARG A 66 -17.91 0.95 -7.68
N PRO A 67 -18.68 -0.03 -7.17
CA PRO A 67 -18.10 -1.31 -6.81
C PRO A 67 -17.42 -1.87 -8.06
N ALA A 68 -16.10 -2.00 -7.98
CA ALA A 68 -15.33 -2.75 -8.96
C ALA A 68 -15.89 -4.18 -8.93
N LYS A 69 -16.05 -4.77 -10.12
CA LYS A 69 -16.47 -6.15 -10.38
C LYS A 69 -16.34 -7.06 -9.15
N GLU A 70 -17.43 -7.69 -8.73
CA GLU A 70 -17.41 -8.61 -7.60
C GLU A 70 -16.59 -9.86 -7.96
N GLN A 71 -15.59 -10.19 -7.14
CA GLN A 71 -14.79 -11.39 -7.32
C GLN A 71 -15.56 -12.59 -6.74
N VAL A 72 -16.11 -13.42 -7.64
CA VAL A 72 -16.80 -14.65 -7.27
C VAL A 72 -15.93 -15.85 -7.67
N ALA A 73 -15.71 -16.78 -6.73
CA ALA A 73 -15.04 -18.05 -7.01
C ALA A 73 -16.04 -19.06 -7.58
N ILE A 74 -16.06 -19.22 -8.90
CA ILE A 74 -16.92 -20.17 -9.62
C ILE A 74 -16.06 -21.32 -10.15
N ARG A 75 -16.54 -22.56 -10.00
CA ARG A 75 -15.94 -23.74 -10.64
C ARG A 75 -16.52 -23.90 -12.04
N LEU A 76 -15.64 -24.00 -13.02
CA LEU A 76 -15.97 -24.22 -14.43
C LEU A 76 -15.25 -25.48 -14.91
N ASP A 77 -15.82 -26.15 -15.91
CA ASP A 77 -15.19 -27.32 -16.51
C ASP A 77 -13.83 -26.99 -17.13
N PRO A 78 -12.86 -27.92 -17.03
CA PRO A 78 -11.49 -27.68 -17.49
C PRO A 78 -11.42 -27.39 -18.99
N ASP A 79 -12.25 -28.05 -19.80
CA ASP A 79 -12.28 -27.87 -21.26
C ASP A 79 -12.75 -26.47 -21.65
N VAL A 80 -13.75 -25.95 -20.93
CA VAL A 80 -14.28 -24.59 -21.12
C VAL A 80 -13.22 -23.56 -20.76
N VAL A 81 -12.55 -23.73 -19.62
CA VAL A 81 -11.45 -22.84 -19.21
C VAL A 81 -10.28 -22.91 -20.19
N GLY A 82 -9.96 -24.09 -20.71
CA GLY A 82 -8.94 -24.31 -21.73
C GLY A 82 -9.22 -23.51 -23.00
N ALA A 83 -10.42 -23.68 -23.57
CA ALA A 83 -10.85 -22.95 -24.76
C ALA A 83 -10.85 -21.42 -24.55
N LEU A 84 -11.32 -20.96 -23.39
CA LEU A 84 -11.32 -19.53 -23.07
C LEU A 84 -9.92 -18.96 -22.93
N ARG A 85 -9.00 -19.66 -22.25
CA ARG A 85 -7.60 -19.22 -22.15
C ARG A 85 -6.89 -19.22 -23.50
N ALA A 86 -7.19 -20.20 -24.36
CA ALA A 86 -6.67 -20.26 -25.73
C ALA A 86 -7.09 -19.05 -26.59
N SER A 87 -8.23 -18.40 -26.28
CA SER A 87 -8.65 -17.15 -26.95
C SER A 87 -7.71 -15.95 -26.69
N GLY A 88 -6.75 -16.08 -25.77
CA GLY A 88 -5.70 -15.10 -25.51
C GLY A 88 -5.98 -14.14 -24.35
N PRO A 89 -5.22 -13.04 -24.26
CA PRO A 89 -5.38 -12.04 -23.19
C PRO A 89 -6.80 -11.50 -23.11
N GLY A 90 -7.28 -11.23 -21.88
CA GLY A 90 -8.63 -10.69 -21.67
C GLY A 90 -9.76 -11.72 -21.72
N TRP A 91 -9.47 -13.02 -21.71
CA TRP A 91 -10.48 -14.07 -21.71
C TRP A 91 -11.51 -13.94 -20.59
N GLN A 92 -11.14 -13.46 -19.39
CA GLN A 92 -12.10 -13.19 -18.31
C GLN A 92 -13.11 -12.09 -18.67
N THR A 93 -12.68 -11.05 -19.40
CA THR A 93 -13.58 -10.00 -19.90
C THR A 93 -14.54 -10.58 -20.93
N ARG A 94 -14.06 -11.46 -21.82
CA ARG A 94 -14.92 -12.18 -22.78
C ARG A 94 -15.94 -13.07 -22.09
N VAL A 95 -15.54 -13.82 -21.05
CA VAL A 95 -16.46 -14.63 -20.23
C VAL A 95 -17.55 -13.75 -19.62
N ASN A 96 -17.16 -12.62 -19.03
CA ASN A 96 -18.12 -11.69 -18.44
C ASN A 96 -19.08 -11.10 -19.48
N SER A 97 -18.62 -10.81 -20.70
CA SER A 97 -19.51 -10.38 -21.79
C SER A 97 -20.48 -11.48 -22.23
N ALA A 98 -19.98 -12.71 -22.42
CA ALA A 98 -20.82 -13.85 -22.78
C ALA A 98 -21.90 -14.14 -21.72
N LEU A 99 -21.56 -14.05 -20.44
CA LEU A 99 -22.52 -14.18 -19.33
C LEU A 99 -23.60 -13.09 -19.36
N LYS A 100 -23.25 -11.85 -19.72
CA LYS A 100 -24.22 -10.76 -19.86
C LYS A 100 -25.16 -10.98 -21.03
N GLU A 101 -24.64 -11.38 -22.18
CA GLU A 101 -25.44 -11.68 -23.38
C GLU A 101 -26.38 -12.86 -23.11
N TRP A 102 -25.86 -13.91 -22.49
CA TRP A 102 -26.66 -15.06 -22.06
C TRP A 102 -27.79 -14.63 -21.12
N LEU A 103 -27.50 -13.82 -20.09
CA LEU A 103 -28.53 -13.30 -19.19
C LEU A 103 -29.58 -12.43 -19.90
N ALA A 104 -29.19 -11.64 -20.91
CA ALA A 104 -30.11 -10.82 -21.69
C ALA A 104 -31.03 -11.65 -22.59
N SER A 105 -30.52 -12.79 -23.09
CA SER A 105 -31.29 -13.73 -23.90
C SER A 105 -32.23 -14.61 -23.07
N GLN A 106 -32.01 -14.74 -21.77
CA GLN A 106 -32.83 -15.62 -20.93
C GLN A 106 -34.10 -14.90 -20.47
N PRO A 107 -35.31 -15.48 -20.65
CA PRO A 107 -36.50 -14.95 -20.04
C PRO A 107 -36.33 -15.04 -18.52
N VAL A 108 -36.31 -13.88 -17.85
CA VAL A 108 -36.12 -13.83 -16.40
C VAL A 108 -37.30 -14.54 -15.74
N LYS A 109 -37.09 -15.79 -15.33
CA LYS A 109 -38.06 -16.57 -14.56
C LYS A 109 -38.08 -16.01 -13.14
N ARG A 110 -38.75 -14.87 -12.96
CA ARG A 110 -38.94 -14.27 -11.63
C ARG A 110 -39.81 -15.24 -10.85
N LYS A 111 -39.23 -15.90 -9.85
CA LYS A 111 -40.02 -16.62 -8.85
C LYS A 111 -40.89 -15.56 -8.16
N ALA A 112 -42.21 -15.64 -8.34
CA ALA A 112 -43.13 -14.71 -7.70
C ALA A 112 -42.88 -14.74 -6.18
N ARG A 113 -42.52 -13.58 -5.61
CA ARG A 113 -42.53 -13.41 -4.17
C ARG A 113 -44.00 -13.49 -3.75
N PRO A 114 -44.40 -14.41 -2.84
CA PRO A 114 -45.77 -14.45 -2.38
C PRO A 114 -46.13 -13.10 -1.76
N PRO A 115 -47.24 -12.47 -2.16
CA PRO A 115 -47.69 -11.24 -1.52
C PRO A 115 -48.12 -11.58 -0.08
N GLY A 116 -47.34 -11.17 0.91
CA GLY A 116 -47.72 -11.29 2.33
C GLY A 116 -46.76 -12.05 3.24
N ALA A 117 -45.45 -11.75 3.19
CA ALA A 117 -44.56 -12.04 4.31
C ALA A 117 -44.14 -10.71 4.94
N VAL A 118 -44.52 -10.59 6.22
CA VAL A 118 -44.49 -9.46 7.18
C VAL A 118 -43.23 -8.60 7.12
#